data_AF-A0A101XTL0-F1
#
_entry.id   AF-A0A101XTL0-F1
#
_cell.length_a   1.000
_cell.length_b   1.000
_cell.length_c   1.000
_cell.angle_alpha   90.00
_cell.angle_beta   90.00
_cell.angle_gamma   90.00
#
_symmetry.space_group_name_H-M   'P 1'
#
loop_
_entity.id
_entity.type
_entity.pdbx_description
1 polymer ?
#
loop_
_entity_poly.entity_id
_entity_poly.type
_entity_poly.pdbx_seq_one_letter_code
_entity_poly.pdbx_strand_id
1 'polypeptide(L)'
;MKRLSWIGATLLVFLGALCLVMAGSGVSVRPMGSMMGSMMAFSMLGMIAFLFFIVILFAILFLWLQTRRETAGMCRACGRRLHSDWRVCPYCGDKIERSSER
;
A
#
# COMPACT_ATOMS: atom_id res chain seq x y z
N MET A 1 9.68 7.74 8.14
CA MET A 1 8.63 8.01 9.15
C MET A 1 7.36 8.68 8.59
N LYS A 2 7.40 9.50 7.52
CA LYS A 2 6.19 10.16 6.93
C LYS A 2 5.15 9.23 6.28
N ARG A 3 5.50 7.97 6.05
CA ARG A 3 4.71 7.03 5.25
C ARG A 3 3.71 6.22 6.08
N LEU A 4 3.88 6.13 7.40
CA LEU A 4 2.91 5.53 8.33
C LEU A 4 1.65 6.40 8.48
N SER A 5 1.82 7.72 8.40
CA SER A 5 0.72 8.69 8.49
C SER A 5 -0.26 8.56 7.31
N TRP A 6 0.25 8.29 6.11
CA TRP A 6 -0.60 8.06 4.93
C TRP A 6 -1.43 6.78 5.07
N ILE A 7 -0.85 5.70 5.59
CA ILE A 7 -1.57 4.44 5.83
C ILE A 7 -2.68 4.64 6.87
N GLY A 8 -2.39 5.36 7.95
CA GLY A 8 -3.38 5.70 8.97
C GLY A 8 -4.53 6.55 8.42
N ALA A 9 -4.23 7.53 7.57
CA ALA A 9 -5.25 8.37 6.93
C ALA A 9 -6.14 7.54 6.00
N THR A 10 -5.58 6.66 5.16
CA THR A 10 -6.39 5.83 4.26
C THR A 10 -7.27 4.86 5.05
N LEU A 11 -6.77 4.28 6.14
CA LEU A 11 -7.54 3.39 7.01
C LEU A 11 -8.72 4.14 7.68
N LEU A 12 -8.49 5.36 8.16
CA LEU A 12 -9.52 6.22 8.76
C LEU A 12 -10.60 6.62 7.76
N VAL A 13 -10.21 6.95 6.53
CA VAL A 13 -11.15 7.29 5.44
C VAL A 13 -11.99 6.07 5.07
N PHE A 14 -11.38 4.89 4.97
CA PHE A 14 -12.11 3.64 4.71
C PHE A 14 -13.06 3.27 5.85
N LEU A 15 -12.61 3.35 7.10
CA LEU A 15 -13.43 3.08 8.28
C LEU A 15 -14.62 4.06 8.36
N GLY A 16 -14.37 5.34 8.07
CA GLY A 16 -15.38 6.37 8.00
C GLY A 16 -16.40 6.11 6.90
N ALA A 17 -15.95 5.79 5.68
CA ALA A 17 -16.84 5.46 4.56
C ALA A 17 -17.70 4.21 4.85
N LEU A 18 -17.11 3.19 5.47
CA LEU A 18 -17.82 1.97 5.86
C LEU A 18 -18.89 2.25 6.93
N CYS A 19 -18.55 3.05 7.95
CA CYS A 19 -19.51 3.51 8.96
C CYS A 19 -20.63 4.37 8.37
N LEU A 20 -20.32 5.24 7.39
CA LEU A 20 -21.29 6.12 6.75
C LEU A 20 -22.26 5.33 5.85
N VAL A 21 -21.77 4.29 5.17
CA VAL A 21 -22.60 3.31 4.46
C VAL A 21 -23.50 2.54 5.43
N MET A 22 -22.99 2.15 6.60
CA MET A 22 -23.78 1.48 7.64
C MET A 22 -24.81 2.40 8.32
N ALA A 23 -24.53 3.69 8.44
CA ALA A 23 -25.46 4.68 8.99
C ALA A 23 -26.52 5.11 7.95
N GLY A 24 -26.11 5.29 6.70
CA GLY A 24 -26.96 5.66 5.58
C GLY A 24 -27.88 4.54 5.10
N SER A 25 -27.56 3.28 5.42
CA SER A 25 -28.42 2.13 5.15
C SER A 25 -29.63 2.02 6.08
N GLY A 26 -29.88 3.04 6.92
CA GLY A 26 -31.15 3.32 7.59
C GLY A 26 -31.95 2.07 7.91
N VAL A 27 -31.68 1.44 9.06
CA VAL A 27 -32.53 0.40 9.67
C VAL A 27 -33.86 1.05 10.11
N SER A 28 -34.54 1.73 9.19
CA SER A 28 -35.97 1.97 9.26
C SER A 28 -36.62 0.66 8.83
N VAL A 29 -37.20 -0.01 9.82
CA VAL A 29 -38.23 -1.06 9.73
C VAL A 29 -38.94 -1.05 8.38
N ARG A 30 -38.40 -1.77 7.39
CA ARG A 30 -39.05 -1.96 6.08
C ARG A 30 -39.77 -3.30 6.10
N PRO A 31 -40.97 -3.39 5.51
CA PRO A 31 -41.79 -4.59 5.56
C PRO A 31 -41.01 -5.78 4.99
N MET A 32 -41.15 -6.94 5.64
CA MET A 32 -40.37 -8.17 5.41
C MET A 32 -40.47 -8.78 3.99
N GLY A 33 -41.17 -8.14 3.04
CA GLY A 33 -41.49 -8.69 1.72
C GLY A 33 -40.55 -8.31 0.56
N SER A 34 -39.63 -7.34 0.72
CA SER A 34 -38.80 -6.85 -0.41
C SER A 34 -37.30 -6.73 -0.13
N MET A 35 -36.79 -7.45 0.88
CA MET A 35 -35.42 -7.26 1.41
C MET A 35 -34.30 -8.01 0.68
N MET A 36 -34.61 -8.92 -0.25
CA MET A 36 -33.56 -9.75 -0.88
C MET A 36 -32.77 -9.06 -2.01
N GLY A 37 -33.33 -8.02 -2.66
CA GLY A 37 -32.67 -7.37 -3.80
C GLY A 37 -31.61 -6.33 -3.43
N SER A 38 -31.90 -5.49 -2.43
CA SER A 38 -31.02 -4.38 -2.06
C SER A 38 -29.78 -4.86 -1.29
N MET A 39 -29.88 -5.91 -0.46
CA MET A 39 -28.74 -6.43 0.31
C MET A 39 -27.62 -6.99 -0.57
N MET A 40 -27.95 -7.52 -1.76
CA MET A 40 -26.95 -8.07 -2.68
C MET A 40 -26.18 -6.97 -3.44
N ALA A 41 -26.85 -5.88 -3.82
CA ALA A 41 -26.21 -4.78 -4.57
C ALA A 41 -25.18 -4.01 -3.74
N PHE A 42 -25.48 -3.71 -2.46
CA PHE A 42 -24.53 -3.08 -1.55
C PHE A 42 -23.34 -4.00 -1.22
N SER A 43 -23.59 -5.32 -1.14
CA SER A 43 -22.53 -6.32 -0.91
C SER A 43 -21.55 -6.42 -2.09
N MET A 44 -22.03 -6.29 -3.33
CA MET A 44 -21.18 -6.35 -4.53
C MET A 44 -20.28 -5.12 -4.65
N LEU A 45 -20.82 -3.91 -4.44
CA LEU A 45 -20.02 -2.68 -4.44
C LEU A 45 -19.02 -2.66 -3.27
N GLY A 46 -19.41 -3.18 -2.10
CA GLY A 46 -18.52 -3.34 -0.95
C GLY A 46 -17.34 -4.28 -1.23
N MET A 47 -17.60 -5.46 -1.83
CA MET A 47 -16.52 -6.38 -2.20
C MET A 47 -15.59 -5.79 -3.25
N ILE A 48 -16.13 -5.13 -4.28
CA ILE A 48 -15.31 -4.50 -5.32
C ILE A 48 -14.41 -3.42 -4.69
N ALA A 49 -14.94 -2.54 -3.85
CA ALA A 49 -14.16 -1.52 -3.15
C ALA A 49 -13.07 -2.12 -2.26
N PHE A 50 -13.37 -3.22 -1.57
CA PHE A 50 -12.40 -3.94 -0.73
C PHE A 50 -11.28 -4.59 -1.56
N LEU A 51 -11.60 -5.19 -2.71
CA LEU A 51 -10.61 -5.77 -3.62
C LEU A 51 -9.68 -4.69 -4.20
N PHE A 52 -10.22 -3.55 -4.63
CA PHE A 52 -9.39 -2.42 -5.07
C PHE A 52 -8.49 -1.91 -3.95
N PHE A 53 -8.98 -1.84 -2.71
CA PHE A 53 -8.16 -1.45 -1.56
C PHE A 53 -7.03 -2.43 -1.28
N ILE A 54 -7.29 -3.74 -1.32
CA ILE A 54 -6.27 -4.78 -1.17
C ILE A 54 -5.20 -4.64 -2.27
N VAL A 55 -5.61 -4.48 -3.53
CA VAL A 55 -4.69 -4.31 -4.67
C VAL A 55 -3.83 -3.05 -4.50
N ILE A 56 -4.43 -1.94 -4.07
CA ILE A 56 -3.72 -0.68 -3.81
C ILE A 56 -2.73 -0.85 -2.65
N LEU A 57 -3.11 -1.53 -1.56
CA LEU A 57 -2.21 -1.81 -0.44
C LEU A 57 -1.04 -2.70 -0.87
N PHE A 58 -1.29 -3.76 -1.63
CA PHE A 58 -0.24 -4.62 -2.17
C PHE A 58 0.67 -3.88 -3.14
N ALA A 59 0.11 -3.06 -4.04
CA ALA A 59 0.90 -2.23 -4.95
C ALA A 59 1.76 -1.22 -4.20
N ILE A 60 1.22 -0.55 -3.18
CA ILE A 60 1.97 0.39 -2.33
C ILE A 60 3.05 -0.36 -1.55
N LEU A 61 2.74 -1.52 -0.96
CA LEU A 61 3.70 -2.36 -0.25
C LEU A 61 4.83 -2.80 -1.18
N PHE A 62 4.48 -3.26 -2.39
CA PHE A 62 5.42 -3.70 -3.41
C PHE A 62 6.32 -2.56 -3.89
N LEU A 63 5.75 -1.39 -4.20
CA LEU A 63 6.49 -0.18 -4.56
C LEU A 63 7.36 0.33 -3.40
N TRP A 64 6.91 0.17 -2.15
CA TRP A 64 7.72 0.44 -0.96
C TRP A 64 8.89 -0.54 -0.83
N LEU A 65 8.63 -1.82 -1.07
CA LEU A 65 9.66 -2.87 -1.05
C LEU A 65 10.71 -2.58 -2.12
N GLN A 66 10.25 -2.17 -3.31
CA GLN A 66 11.09 -1.80 -4.43
C GLN A 66 11.89 -0.53 -4.12
N THR A 67 11.30 0.49 -3.51
CA THR A 67 12.01 1.68 -3.03
C THR A 67 13.00 1.39 -1.89
N ARG A 68 12.71 0.42 -1.00
CA ARG A 68 13.63 0.04 0.09
C ARG A 68 14.93 -0.59 -0.39
N ARG A 69 14.98 -1.03 -1.64
CA ARG A 69 16.15 -1.67 -2.26
C ARG A 69 17.12 -0.69 -2.92
N GLU A 70 16.84 0.60 -2.92
CA GLU A 70 17.52 1.54 -3.84
C GLU A 70 18.59 2.40 -3.15
N THR A 71 18.70 2.45 -1.82
CA THR A 71 19.68 3.31 -1.13
C THR A 71 21.04 2.63 -0.90
N ALA A 72 21.93 2.59 -1.89
CA ALA A 72 23.36 2.46 -1.58
C ALA A 72 24.04 3.82 -1.65
N GLY A 73 25.09 3.94 -0.86
CA GLY A 73 25.93 5.13 -0.82
C GLY A 73 26.73 5.34 -2.11
N MET A 74 27.81 6.10 -1.97
CA MET A 74 28.74 6.36 -3.06
C MET A 74 29.76 5.24 -3.20
N CYS A 75 30.17 4.96 -4.44
CA CYS A 75 31.26 4.05 -4.73
C CYS A 75 32.55 4.61 -4.15
N ARG A 76 33.31 3.82 -3.37
CA ARG A 76 34.59 4.26 -2.80
C ARG A 76 35.71 4.37 -3.84
N ALA A 77 35.63 3.65 -4.94
CA ALA A 77 36.65 3.67 -6.00
C ALA A 77 36.45 4.80 -7.01
N CYS A 78 35.21 5.04 -7.46
CA CYS A 78 34.94 6.04 -8.50
C CYS A 78 34.14 7.26 -8.01
N GLY A 79 33.67 7.27 -6.77
CA GLY A 79 32.91 8.38 -6.18
C GLY A 79 31.48 8.56 -6.69
N ARG A 80 31.00 7.71 -7.61
CA ARG A 80 29.64 7.83 -8.18
C ARG A 80 28.57 7.26 -7.25
N ARG A 81 27.35 7.78 -7.35
CA ARG A 81 26.19 7.25 -6.62
C ARG A 81 25.83 5.85 -7.12
N LEU A 82 25.61 4.91 -6.19
CA LEU A 82 25.27 3.52 -6.49
C LEU A 82 23.87 3.19 -5.99
N HIS A 83 23.22 2.23 -6.66
CA HIS A 83 22.00 1.61 -6.15
C HIS A 83 22.33 0.46 -5.19
N SER A 84 21.49 0.27 -4.17
CA SER A 84 21.73 -0.72 -3.10
C SER A 84 21.67 -2.17 -3.54
N ASP A 85 21.02 -2.41 -4.67
CA ASP A 85 20.96 -3.72 -5.30
C ASP A 85 22.21 -4.06 -6.12
N TRP A 86 23.16 -3.12 -6.30
CA TRP A 86 24.35 -3.38 -7.09
C TRP A 86 25.46 -4.02 -6.25
N ARG A 87 25.92 -5.20 -6.67
CA ARG A 87 27.06 -5.92 -6.07
C ARG A 87 28.42 -5.49 -6.63
N VAL A 88 28.40 -4.90 -7.82
CA VAL A 88 29.57 -4.44 -8.57
C VAL A 88 29.21 -3.10 -9.20
N CYS A 89 30.13 -2.13 -9.13
CA CYS A 89 29.93 -0.82 -9.72
C CYS A 89 30.01 -0.92 -11.26
N PRO A 90 28.96 -0.54 -12.01
CA PRO A 90 28.99 -0.62 -13.48
C PRO A 90 29.90 0.43 -14.12
N TYR A 91 30.34 1.44 -13.35
CA TYR A 91 31.18 2.52 -13.86
C TYR A 91 32.68 2.22 -13.77
N CYS A 92 33.11 1.43 -12.79
CA CYS A 92 34.53 1.11 -12.58
C CYS A 92 34.83 -0.38 -12.45
N GLY A 93 33.81 -1.25 -12.41
CA GLY A 93 33.97 -2.69 -12.24
C GLY A 93 34.32 -3.13 -10.82
N ASP A 94 34.39 -2.20 -9.86
CA ASP A 94 34.82 -2.51 -8.50
C ASP A 94 33.71 -3.13 -7.64
N LYS A 95 34.08 -4.03 -6.74
CA LYS A 95 33.12 -4.76 -5.90
C LYS A 95 32.63 -3.89 -4.76
N ILE A 96 31.32 -3.84 -4.56
CA ILE A 96 30.72 -3.00 -3.52
C ILE A 96 30.61 -3.84 -2.26
N GLU A 97 31.56 -3.68 -1.34
CA GLU A 97 31.51 -4.32 -0.03
C GLU A 97 30.41 -3.67 0.82
N ARG A 98 29.27 -4.36 0.97
CA ARG A 98 28.22 -3.98 1.93
C ARG A 98 28.76 -4.15 3.35
N SER A 99 29.29 -3.07 3.91
CA SER A 99 29.54 -2.96 5.36
C SER A 99 28.23 -2.68 6.09
N SER A 100 27.37 -3.69 6.20
CA SER A 100 26.24 -3.69 7.14
C SER A 100 26.55 -4.63 8.29
N GLU A 101 27.63 -4.37 9.01
CA GLU A 101 27.97 -5.03 10.28
C GLU A 101 28.74 -4.04 11.15
N ARG A 102 28.02 -3.19 11.89
CA ARG A 102 28.43 -2.72 13.22
C ARG A 102 27.23 -2.18 13.99
#